data_AF-A0A1W9M4U8-F1
#
_entry.id   AF-A0A1W9M4U8-F1
#
_cell.length_a   1.000
_cell.length_b   1.000
_cell.length_c   1.000
_cell.angle_alpha   90.00
_cell.angle_beta   90.00
_cell.angle_gamma   90.00
#
_symmetry.space_group_name_H-M   'P 1'
#
loop_
_entity.id
_entity.type
_entity.pdbx_description
1 polymer ?
#
loop_
_entity_poly.entity_id
_entity_poly.type
_entity_poly.pdbx_seq_one_letter_code
_entity_poly.pdbx_strand_id
1 'polypeptide(L)'
;MMPRLTFSRDEAGRPRAVGVVSDRLLVLLLESDLQEDVAVTDQFLQVLQDASGVGEFVGNAHSVTWQDRQATVSSLFDPDTPPLSLPCEELVALVRSWRKLIC
;
A
#
# COMPACT_ATOMS: atom_id res chain seq x y z
N MET A 1 -0.14 11.30 -10.82
CA MET A 1 -1.49 10.99 -11.37
C MET A 1 -2.07 10.04 -10.35
N MET A 2 -3.04 10.47 -9.55
CA MET A 2 -3.49 9.69 -8.39
C MET A 2 -3.96 8.29 -8.79
N PRO A 3 -3.49 7.22 -8.13
CA PRO A 3 -4.05 5.88 -8.26
C PRO A 3 -5.52 5.94 -7.84
N ARG A 4 -6.43 5.61 -8.77
CA ARG A 4 -7.87 5.65 -8.51
C ARG A 4 -8.32 4.31 -7.93
N LEU A 5 -7.74 3.92 -6.79
CA LEU A 5 -8.25 2.75 -6.09
C LEU A 5 -9.65 3.06 -5.53
N THR A 6 -10.57 2.14 -5.75
CA THR A 6 -11.88 2.12 -5.12
C THR A 6 -11.89 1.05 -4.04
N PHE A 7 -12.43 1.39 -2.87
CA PHE A 7 -12.46 0.52 -1.70
C PHE A 7 -13.89 0.07 -1.39
N SER A 8 -14.07 -1.22 -1.14
CA SER A 8 -15.39 -1.82 -0.83
C SER A 8 -15.20 -3.09 0.01
N ARG A 9 -16.28 -3.70 0.49
CA ARG A 9 -16.26 -5.07 1.01
C ARG A 9 -16.86 -6.02 -0.02
N ASP A 10 -16.29 -7.22 -0.16
CA ASP A 10 -16.83 -8.27 -1.03
C ASP A 10 -18.09 -8.92 -0.42
N GLU A 11 -18.68 -9.89 -1.13
CA GLU A 11 -19.88 -10.61 -0.68
C GLU A 11 -19.68 -11.37 0.64
N ALA A 12 -18.43 -11.71 0.99
CA ALA A 12 -18.06 -12.35 2.25
C ALA A 12 -17.73 -11.34 3.35
N GLY A 13 -17.86 -10.04 3.07
CA GLY A 13 -17.57 -8.96 4.01
C GLY A 13 -16.08 -8.60 4.11
N ARG A 14 -15.20 -9.17 3.29
CA ARG A 14 -13.75 -8.90 3.33
C ARG A 14 -13.42 -7.61 2.59
N PRO A 15 -12.46 -6.79 3.06
CA PRO A 15 -12.10 -5.56 2.38
C PRO A 15 -11.45 -5.86 1.03
N ARG A 16 -11.74 -5.00 0.05
CA ARG A 16 -11.30 -5.17 -1.33
C ARG A 16 -10.95 -3.81 -1.94
N ALA A 17 -9.80 -3.76 -2.61
CA ALA A 17 -9.32 -2.65 -3.39
C ALA A 17 -9.42 -2.98 -4.88
N VAL A 18 -9.93 -2.05 -5.68
CA VAL A 18 -10.02 -2.21 -7.14
C VAL A 18 -9.35 -1.03 -7.81
N GLY A 19 -8.40 -1.29 -8.70
CA GLY A 19 -7.64 -0.29 -9.45
C GLY A 19 -7.45 -0.69 -10.90
N VAL A 20 -6.82 0.20 -11.68
CA VAL A 20 -6.35 -0.14 -13.02
C VAL A 20 -5.16 -1.11 -12.94
N VAL A 21 -4.81 -1.78 -14.05
CA VAL A 21 -3.75 -2.82 -14.06
C VAL A 21 -2.40 -2.29 -13.55
N SER A 22 -2.06 -1.02 -13.80
CA SER A 22 -0.84 -0.40 -13.29
C SER A 22 -0.77 -0.34 -11.76
N ASP A 23 -1.92 -0.38 -11.09
CA ASP A 23 -2.03 -0.24 -9.64
C ASP A 23 -2.11 -1.60 -8.94
N ARG A 24 -1.89 -2.70 -9.67
CA ARG A 24 -2.03 -4.07 -9.15
C ARG A 24 -1.15 -4.33 -7.92
N LEU A 25 0.07 -3.80 -7.89
CA LEU A 25 0.94 -3.91 -6.72
C LEU A 25 0.36 -3.23 -5.48
N LEU A 26 -0.32 -2.08 -5.64
CA LEU A 26 -0.98 -1.41 -4.51
C LEU A 26 -2.19 -2.21 -4.03
N VAL A 27 -2.99 -2.74 -4.95
CA VAL A 27 -4.12 -3.61 -4.60
C VAL A 27 -3.61 -4.80 -3.79
N LEU A 28 -2.57 -5.48 -4.27
CA LEU A 28 -1.98 -6.63 -3.57
C LEU A 28 -1.40 -6.23 -2.22
N LEU A 29 -0.59 -5.16 -2.13
CA LEU A 29 -0.07 -4.66 -0.85
C LEU A 29 -1.20 -4.46 0.19
N LEU A 30 -2.31 -3.83 -0.21
CA LEU A 30 -3.44 -3.59 0.69
C LEU A 30 -4.15 -4.89 1.08
N GLU A 31 -4.43 -5.77 0.12
CA GLU A 31 -5.22 -6.98 0.33
C GLU A 31 -4.43 -8.17 0.91
N SER A 32 -3.10 -8.22 0.77
CA SER A 32 -2.27 -9.33 1.24
C SER A 32 -1.32 -8.98 2.37
N ASP A 33 -0.81 -7.75 2.44
CA ASP A 33 0.21 -7.37 3.42
C ASP A 33 -0.42 -6.61 4.59
N LEU A 34 -1.30 -5.65 4.30
CA LEU A 34 -2.02 -4.91 5.35
C LEU A 34 -3.29 -5.63 5.80
N GLN A 35 -4.07 -6.18 4.85
CA GLN A 35 -5.31 -6.91 5.10
C GLN A 35 -6.27 -6.13 6.03
N GLU A 36 -6.96 -6.81 6.95
CA GLU A 36 -7.76 -6.21 8.04
C GLU A 36 -6.92 -5.92 9.29
N ASP A 37 -5.58 -5.98 9.21
CA ASP A 37 -4.71 -5.71 10.34
C ASP A 37 -4.55 -4.20 10.56
N VAL A 38 -5.37 -3.70 11.47
CA VAL A 38 -5.37 -2.30 11.91
C VAL A 38 -4.03 -1.89 12.51
N ALA A 39 -3.39 -2.74 13.30
CA ALA A 39 -2.15 -2.38 13.99
C ALA A 39 -0.98 -2.25 13.00
N VAL A 40 -0.88 -3.19 12.06
CA VAL A 40 0.11 -3.15 10.96
C VAL A 40 -0.15 -1.95 10.06
N THR A 41 -1.42 -1.67 9.73
CA THR A 41 -1.78 -0.51 8.91
C THR A 41 -1.40 0.82 9.59
N ASP A 42 -1.64 0.95 10.89
CA ASP A 42 -1.28 2.15 11.65
C ASP A 42 0.24 2.30 11.78
N GLN A 43 0.98 1.20 12.00
CA GLN A 43 2.44 1.20 11.98
C GLN A 43 2.99 1.64 10.61
N PHE A 44 2.42 1.12 9.52
CA PHE A 44 2.82 1.48 8.15
C PHE A 44 2.57 2.97 7.85
N LEU A 45 1.43 3.51 8.31
CA LEU A 45 1.13 4.94 8.19
C LEU A 45 2.08 5.81 9.01
N GLN A 46 2.50 5.35 10.18
CA GLN A 46 3.43 6.10 11.04
C GLN A 46 4.80 6.21 10.36
N VAL A 47 5.36 5.11 9.86
CA VAL A 47 6.69 5.13 9.22
C VAL A 47 6.70 5.96 7.93
N LEU A 48 5.60 5.95 7.16
CA LEU A 48 5.49 6.74 5.93
C LEU A 48 5.29 8.25 6.18
N GLN A 49 4.76 8.66 7.34
CA GLN A 49 4.58 10.08 7.68
C GLN A 49 5.93 10.76 7.96
N ASP A 50 6.92 10.02 8.44
CA ASP A 50 8.27 10.49 8.70
C ASP A 50 9.18 10.41 7.45
N ALA A 51 8.60 10.21 6.25
CA ALA A 51 9.31 9.97 4.98
C ALA A 51 10.10 11.18 4.41
N SER A 52 10.58 12.09 5.24
CA SER A 52 11.61 13.08 4.87
C SER A 52 13.01 12.48 4.70
N GLY A 53 13.22 11.23 5.13
CA GLY A 53 14.47 10.49 5.00
C GLY A 53 14.36 9.25 4.09
N VAL A 54 15.28 8.31 4.29
CA VAL A 54 15.24 6.98 3.67
C VAL A 54 14.60 6.01 4.65
N GLY A 55 13.74 5.11 4.17
CA GLY A 55 13.18 4.06 5.00
C GLY A 55 12.64 2.88 4.20
N GLU A 56 12.25 1.86 4.94
CA GLU A 56 11.74 0.61 4.41
C GLU A 56 10.65 0.05 5.33
N PHE A 57 9.64 -0.56 4.71
CA PHE A 57 8.66 -1.42 5.33
C PHE A 57 8.61 -2.73 4.56
N VAL A 58 8.74 -3.85 5.26
CA VAL A 58 8.69 -5.19 4.66
C VAL A 58 7.41 -5.86 5.14
N GLY A 59 6.49 -6.06 4.20
CA GLY A 59 5.27 -6.83 4.41
C GLY A 59 5.50 -8.33 4.19
N ASN A 60 4.41 -9.05 4.03
CA ASN A 60 4.44 -10.49 3.80
C ASN A 60 4.90 -10.86 2.38
N ALA A 61 4.46 -10.10 1.37
CA ALA A 61 4.74 -10.36 -0.04
C ALA A 61 5.37 -9.18 -0.78
N HIS A 62 5.34 -7.99 -0.18
CA HIS A 62 5.86 -6.78 -0.80
C HIS A 62 6.78 -6.02 0.16
N SER A 63 7.78 -5.35 -0.41
CA SER A 63 8.52 -4.31 0.30
C SER A 63 8.11 -2.93 -0.22
N VAL A 64 8.11 -1.97 0.69
CA VAL A 64 7.92 -0.56 0.38
C VAL A 64 9.14 0.18 0.87
N THR A 65 9.91 0.73 -0.05
CA THR A 65 11.04 1.61 0.27
C THR A 65 10.66 3.04 -0.03
N TRP A 66 11.25 4.02 0.65
CA TRP A 66 11.07 5.42 0.31
C TRP A 66 12.35 6.23 0.48
N GLN A 67 12.48 7.25 -0.37
CA GLN A 67 13.54 8.24 -0.33
C GLN A 67 13.01 9.55 -0.95
N ASP A 68 13.35 10.69 -0.36
CA ASP A 68 13.01 12.03 -0.90
C ASP A 68 11.51 12.18 -1.24
N ARG A 69 10.63 11.64 -0.38
CA ARG A 69 9.16 11.61 -0.52
C ARG A 69 8.63 10.81 -1.72
N GLN A 70 9.45 9.93 -2.31
CA GLN A 70 9.02 8.93 -3.28
C GLN A 70 9.03 7.55 -2.61
N ALA A 71 7.91 6.84 -2.70
CA ALA A 71 7.79 5.45 -2.27
C ALA A 71 7.88 4.52 -3.49
N THR A 72 8.50 3.37 -3.31
CA THR A 72 8.59 2.30 -4.31
C THR A 72 8.11 1.00 -3.69
N VAL A 73 7.07 0.42 -4.28
CA VAL A 73 6.50 -0.88 -3.91
C VAL A 73 7.07 -1.94 -4.83
N SER A 74 7.62 -3.00 -4.26
CA SER A 74 8.25 -4.11 -4.97
C SER A 74 7.71 -5.45 -4.48
N SER A 75 7.61 -6.44 -5.37
CA SER A 75 7.32 -7.82 -4.99
C SER A 75 8.57 -8.48 -4.39
N LEU A 76 8.41 -9.20 -3.29
CA LEU A 76 9.49 -10.00 -2.67
C LEU A 76 9.67 -11.37 -3.32
N PHE A 77 8.66 -11.85 -4.04
CA PHE A 77 8.63 -13.22 -4.57
C PHE A 77 8.62 -13.30 -6.09
N ASP A 78 8.38 -12.19 -6.77
CA ASP A 78 8.38 -12.12 -8.22
C ASP A 78 9.27 -10.96 -8.70
N PRO A 79 10.54 -11.25 -9.06
CA PRO A 79 11.47 -10.23 -9.53
C PRO A 79 11.15 -9.71 -10.93
N ASP A 80 10.29 -10.40 -11.70
CA ASP A 80 9.89 -9.97 -13.04
C ASP A 80 8.74 -8.96 -12.99
N THR A 81 8.04 -8.85 -11.85
CA THR A 81 7.03 -7.80 -11.63
C THR A 81 7.71 -6.44 -11.47
N PRO A 82 7.48 -5.46 -12.36
CA PRO A 82 8.10 -4.15 -12.27
C PRO A 82 7.69 -3.42 -10.99
N PRO A 83 8.60 -2.73 -10.29
CA PRO A 83 8.26 -1.96 -9.11
C PRO A 83 7.36 -0.78 -9.48
N LEU A 84 6.51 -0.39 -8.54
CA LEU A 84 5.64 0.77 -8.68
C LEU A 84 6.15 1.91 -7.79
N SER A 85 6.50 3.03 -8.40
CA SER A 85 6.88 4.24 -7.68
C SER A 85 5.77 5.29 -7.69
N LEU A 86 5.53 5.91 -6.55
CA LEU A 86 4.54 6.97 -6.35
C LEU A 86 4.96 7.91 -5.20
N PRO A 87 4.44 9.15 -5.16
CA PRO A 87 4.68 10.04 -4.03
C PRO A 87 4.20 9.43 -2.71
N CYS A 88 4.98 9.60 -1.63
CA CYS A 88 4.61 9.10 -0.29
C CYS A 88 3.24 9.64 0.15
N GLU A 89 2.91 10.88 -0.19
CA GLU A 89 1.60 11.49 0.11
C GLU A 89 0.43 10.75 -0.57
N GLU A 90 0.62 10.28 -1.80
CA GLU A 90 -0.38 9.50 -2.52
C GLU A 90 -0.55 8.13 -1.86
N LEU A 91 0.55 7.46 -1.52
CA LEU A 91 0.52 6.18 -0.80
C LEU A 91 -0.17 6.31 0.57
N VAL A 92 0.16 7.34 1.35
CA VAL A 92 -0.48 7.63 2.64
C VAL A 92 -1.98 7.86 2.49
N ALA A 93 -2.41 8.59 1.45
CA ALA A 93 -3.83 8.83 1.19
C ALA A 93 -4.59 7.53 0.89
N LEU A 94 -3.98 6.61 0.13
CA LEU A 94 -4.55 5.29 -0.17
C LEU A 94 -4.66 4.44 1.10
N VAL A 95 -3.58 4.33 1.87
CA VAL A 95 -3.54 3.53 3.09
C VAL A 95 -4.50 4.09 4.14
N ARG A 96 -4.66 5.42 4.26
CA ARG A 96 -5.68 6.03 5.14
C ARG A 96 -7.10 5.68 4.69
N SER A 97 -7.35 5.59 3.39
CA SER A 97 -8.66 5.22 2.86
C SER A 97 -8.95 3.73 3.12
N TRP A 98 -7.94 2.88 2.97
CA TRP A 98 -8.00 1.48 3.39
C TRP A 98 -8.27 1.33 4.89
N ARG A 99 -7.52 2.06 5.72
CA ARG A 99 -7.65 2.05 7.18
C ARG A 99 -9.07 2.39 7.66
N LYS A 100 -9.76 3.31 6.96
CA LYS A 100 -11.17 3.65 7.24
C LYS A 100 -12.14 2.53 6.90
N LEU A 101 -11.82 1.69 5.92
CA LEU A 101 -12.65 0.56 5.52
C LEU A 101 -12.56 -0.60 6.52
N ILE A 102 -11.35 -0.85 7.03
CA ILE A 102 -11.06 -1.98 7.94
C ILE A 102 -11.27 -1.65 9.43
N CYS A 103 -11.64 -0.40 9.75
CA CYS A 103 -12.04 0.02 11.10
C CYS A 103 -13.54 -0.15 11.30
#